data_AF-A0A3D5D8A3-F1
#
_entry.id   AF-A0A3D5D8A3-F1
#
_cell.length_a   1.000
_cell.length_b   1.000
_cell.length_c   1.000
_cell.angle_alpha   90.00
_cell.angle_beta   90.00
_cell.angle_gamma   90.00
#
_symmetry.space_group_name_H-M   'P 1'
#
loop_
_entity.id
_entity.type
_entity.pdbx_description
1 polymer ?
#
loop_
_entity_poly.entity_id
_entity_poly.type
_entity_poly.pdbx_seq_one_letter_code
_entity_poly.pdbx_strand_id
1 'polypeptide(L)'
;VSLPLVCVVYFVSGFAFCTFYMCLNKLAMATVPELGKSHFFALFSVVGSLAVGIFPILWGVMIDTLETTRISWLGVQWNQFSIYFVGLLGVLVGLVVLVARLREEKAVNLNELMSDLIRNNPLRDWLRR
;
A
#
# COMPACT_ATOMS: atom_id res chain seq x y z
N VAL A 1 -12.43 2.62 23.49
CA VAL A 1 -11.99 3.29 22.25
C VAL A 1 -12.94 4.43 21.96
N SER A 2 -12.47 5.67 21.80
CA SER A 2 -13.32 6.83 21.55
C SER A 2 -13.63 6.96 20.05
N LEU A 3 -14.91 7.21 19.71
CA LEU A 3 -15.36 7.50 18.34
C LEU A 3 -14.44 8.46 17.54
N PRO A 4 -14.01 9.61 18.08
CA PRO A 4 -13.13 10.52 17.34
C PRO A 4 -11.78 9.89 16.95
N LEU A 5 -11.21 9.06 17.82
CA LEU A 5 -9.94 8.38 17.52
C LEU A 5 -10.12 7.38 16.37
N VAL A 6 -11.25 6.66 16.35
CA VAL A 6 -11.59 5.75 15.25
C VAL A 6 -11.72 6.53 13.93
N CYS A 7 -12.45 7.64 13.94
CA CYS A 7 -12.60 8.49 12.75
C CYS A 7 -11.25 9.00 12.22
N VAL A 8 -10.35 9.47 13.10
CA VAL A 8 -9.03 9.94 12.70
C VAL A 8 -8.19 8.81 12.09
N VAL A 9 -8.19 7.62 12.70
CA VAL A 9 -7.44 6.48 12.20
C VAL A 9 -7.95 6.05 10.81
N TYR A 10 -9.26 5.95 10.61
CA TYR A 10 -9.83 5.60 9.30
C TYR A 10 -9.60 6.69 8.24
N PHE A 11 -9.63 7.95 8.65
CA PHE A 11 -9.37 9.06 7.75
C PHE A 11 -7.92 9.02 7.26
N VAL A 12 -6.95 8.92 8.18
CA VAL A 12 -5.53 8.86 7.84
C VAL A 12 -5.21 7.60 7.03
N SER A 13 -5.77 6.45 7.40
CA SER A 13 -5.56 5.21 6.64
C SER A 13 -6.13 5.32 5.22
N GLY A 14 -7.33 5.89 5.04
CA GLY A 14 -7.91 6.15 3.73
C GLY A 14 -7.00 7.00 2.83
N PHE A 15 -6.47 8.11 3.35
CA PHE A 15 -5.52 8.95 2.62
C PHE A 15 -4.24 8.20 2.23
N ALA A 16 -3.69 7.42 3.16
CA ALA A 16 -2.50 6.60 2.90
C ALA A 16 -2.76 5.56 1.81
N PHE A 17 -3.87 4.83 1.90
CA PHE A 17 -4.26 3.81 0.91
C PHE A 17 -4.47 4.42 -0.48
N CYS A 18 -5.20 5.53 -0.58
CA CYS A 18 -5.42 6.21 -1.86
C CYS A 18 -4.11 6.65 -2.51
N THR A 19 -3.23 7.29 -1.74
CA THR A 19 -1.93 7.78 -2.25
C THR A 19 -1.06 6.61 -2.71
N PHE A 20 -0.96 5.57 -1.89
CA PHE A 20 -0.21 4.36 -2.22
C PHE A 20 -0.72 3.69 -3.50
N TYR A 21 -2.04 3.50 -3.62
CA TYR A 21 -2.63 2.84 -4.78
C TYR A 21 -2.46 3.64 -6.07
N MET A 22 -2.53 4.98 -6.00
CA MET A 22 -2.24 5.84 -7.16
C MET A 22 -0.78 5.75 -7.59
N CYS A 23 0.17 5.81 -6.65
CA CYS A 23 1.59 5.65 -6.94
C CYS A 23 1.90 4.28 -7.55
N LEU A 24 1.32 3.21 -6.99
CA LEU A 24 1.49 1.85 -7.47
C LEU A 24 0.97 1.68 -8.90
N ASN A 25 -0.25 2.17 -9.19
CA ASN A 25 -0.80 2.15 -10.55
C ASN A 25 0.06 2.95 -11.53
N LYS A 26 0.53 4.14 -11.12
CA LYS A 26 1.39 4.98 -11.96
C LYS A 26 2.70 4.26 -12.29
N LEU A 27 3.34 3.64 -11.30
CA LEU A 27 4.56 2.87 -11.48
C LEU A 27 4.33 1.66 -12.40
N ALA A 28 3.26 0.91 -12.18
CA ALA A 28 2.89 -0.23 -13.03
C ALA A 28 2.61 0.20 -14.48
N MET A 29 1.96 1.34 -14.70
CA MET A 29 1.72 1.86 -16.05
C MET A 29 2.97 2.45 -16.71
N ALA A 30 3.99 2.83 -15.93
CA ALA A 30 5.26 3.32 -16.46
C ALA A 30 6.13 2.19 -17.05
N THR A 31 5.94 0.95 -16.62
CA THR A 31 6.68 -0.22 -17.14
C THR A 31 6.02 -0.86 -18.36
N VAL A 32 4.77 -0.51 -18.65
CA VAL A 32 3.98 -1.08 -19.75
C VAL A 32 4.18 -0.30 -21.06
N PRO A 33 4.31 -0.97 -22.23
CA PRO A 33 4.42 -0.32 -23.53
C PRO A 33 3.22 0.58 -23.87
N GLU A 34 3.42 1.65 -24.65
CA GLU A 34 2.35 2.59 -25.04
C GLU A 34 1.22 1.92 -25.84
N LEU A 35 1.54 0.87 -26.59
CA LEU A 35 0.60 0.02 -27.30
C LEU A 35 0.03 -1.03 -26.33
N GLY A 36 -1.16 -0.78 -25.78
CA GLY A 36 -1.93 -1.77 -24.99
C GLY A 36 -2.17 -1.45 -23.51
N LYS A 37 -1.90 -0.21 -23.04
CA LYS A 37 -2.07 0.21 -21.63
C LYS A 37 -3.42 -0.17 -21.02
N SER A 38 -4.52 -0.11 -21.78
CA SER A 38 -5.86 -0.49 -21.28
C SER A 38 -5.97 -1.98 -20.93
N HIS A 39 -5.38 -2.87 -21.73
CA HIS A 39 -5.41 -4.31 -21.49
C HIS A 39 -4.58 -4.68 -20.26
N PHE A 40 -3.36 -4.12 -20.16
CA PHE A 40 -2.50 -4.35 -19.00
C PHE A 40 -3.06 -3.72 -17.72
N PHE A 41 -3.76 -2.59 -17.82
CA PHE A 41 -4.46 -1.99 -16.68
C PHE A 41 -5.58 -2.90 -16.18
N ALA A 42 -6.39 -3.45 -17.09
CA ALA A 42 -7.45 -4.39 -16.73
C ALA A 42 -6.88 -5.64 -16.04
N LEU A 43 -5.81 -6.23 -16.58
CA LEU A 43 -5.13 -7.36 -15.96
C LEU A 43 -4.57 -7.02 -14.58
N PHE A 44 -3.92 -5.85 -14.44
CA PHE A 44 -3.38 -5.39 -13.15
C PHE A 44 -4.49 -5.25 -12.09
N SER A 45 -5.63 -4.66 -12.47
CA SER A 45 -6.77 -4.52 -11.57
C SER A 45 -7.37 -5.87 -11.17
N VAL A 46 -7.46 -6.83 -12.09
CA VAL A 46 -7.99 -8.17 -11.79
C VAL A 46 -7.07 -8.91 -10.83
N VAL A 47 -5.77 -8.91 -11.10
CA VAL A 47 -4.77 -9.55 -10.22
C VAL A 47 -4.74 -8.88 -8.85
N GLY A 48 -4.81 -7.54 -8.80
CA GLY A 48 -4.88 -6.79 -7.53
C GLY A 48 -6.10 -7.18 -6.70
N SER A 49 -7.29 -7.19 -7.31
CA SER A 49 -8.52 -7.61 -6.62
C SER A 49 -8.49 -9.07 -6.18
N LEU A 50 -7.95 -9.96 -6.99
CA LEU A 50 -7.78 -11.37 -6.64
C LEU A 50 -6.82 -11.53 -5.45
N ALA A 51 -5.69 -10.82 -5.46
CA ALA A 51 -4.73 -10.83 -4.36
C ALA A 51 -5.37 -10.35 -3.05
N VAL A 52 -6.14 -9.25 -3.10
CA VAL A 52 -6.90 -8.74 -1.93
C VAL A 52 -7.95 -9.74 -1.45
N GLY A 53 -8.58 -10.51 -2.35
CA GLY A 53 -9.55 -11.54 -2.00
C GLY A 53 -8.95 -12.82 -1.41
N ILE A 54 -7.74 -13.20 -1.84
CA ILE A 54 -7.03 -14.39 -1.33
C ILE A 54 -6.35 -14.10 0.02
N PHE A 55 -5.93 -12.86 0.25
CA PHE A 55 -5.21 -12.45 1.47
C PHE A 55 -5.93 -12.88 2.77
N PRO A 56 -7.26 -12.69 2.91
CA PRO A 56 -8.00 -13.08 4.10
C PRO A 56 -8.08 -14.59 4.36
N ILE A 57 -7.85 -15.41 3.33
CA ILE A 57 -7.80 -16.87 3.47
C ILE A 57 -6.39 -17.26 3.91
N LEU A 58 -5.39 -16.68 3.26
CA LEU A 58 -3.98 -17.02 3.44
C LEU A 58 -3.48 -16.68 4.86
N TRP A 59 -3.84 -15.50 5.38
CA TRP A 59 -3.48 -15.13 6.75
C TRP A 59 -4.23 -15.96 7.82
N GLY A 60 -5.43 -16.47 7.49
CA GLY A 60 -6.31 -17.16 8.41
C GLY A 60 -5.80 -18.58 8.60
N VAL A 61 -5.52 -19.25 7.48
CA VAL A 61 -4.82 -20.54 7.48
C VAL A 61 -3.47 -20.44 8.19
N MET A 62 -2.70 -19.36 7.97
CA MET A 62 -1.45 -19.16 8.70
C MET A 62 -1.69 -19.10 10.22
N ILE A 63 -2.62 -18.27 10.68
CA ILE A 63 -2.92 -18.15 12.12
C ILE A 63 -3.39 -19.48 12.69
N ASP A 64 -4.29 -20.20 12.00
CA ASP A 64 -4.81 -21.51 12.44
C ASP A 64 -3.68 -22.55 12.57
N THR A 65 -2.70 -22.56 11.66
CA THR A 65 -1.55 -23.47 11.76
C THR A 65 -0.62 -23.14 12.94
N LEU A 66 -0.63 -21.90 13.42
CA LEU A 66 0.18 -21.44 14.55
C LEU A 66 -0.53 -21.61 15.91
N GLU A 67 -1.80 -22.03 15.95
CA GLU A 67 -2.64 -22.14 17.15
C GLU A 67 -2.00 -23.01 18.26
N THR A 68 -1.20 -24.00 17.88
CA THR A 68 -0.51 -24.92 18.80
C THR A 68 0.75 -24.34 19.44
N THR A 69 1.25 -23.19 18.99
CA THR A 69 2.51 -22.61 19.48
C THR A 69 2.27 -21.60 20.60
N ARG A 70 2.33 -22.08 21.86
CA ARG A 70 2.37 -21.22 23.05
C ARG A 70 3.75 -21.35 23.71
N ILE A 71 4.64 -20.43 23.35
CA ILE A 71 6.00 -20.39 23.90
C ILE A 71 6.09 -19.20 24.84
N SER A 72 6.22 -19.47 26.14
CA SER A 72 6.52 -18.44 27.14
C SER A 72 8.02 -18.23 27.18
N TRP A 73 8.51 -17.14 26.59
CA TRP A 73 9.92 -16.79 26.62
C TRP A 73 10.09 -15.32 27.07
N LEU A 74 10.94 -15.10 28.09
CA LEU A 74 11.32 -13.78 28.59
C LEU A 74 10.16 -12.93 29.17
N GLY A 75 9.13 -13.55 29.75
CA GLY A 75 7.97 -12.85 30.31
C GLY A 75 6.97 -12.37 29.25
N VAL A 76 7.25 -12.62 27.97
CA VAL A 76 6.34 -12.38 26.84
C VAL A 76 5.72 -13.71 26.44
N GLN A 77 4.38 -13.77 26.46
CA GLN A 77 3.66 -14.91 25.91
C GLN A 77 3.67 -14.79 24.38
N TRP A 78 4.53 -15.58 23.73
CA TRP A 78 4.47 -15.72 22.28
C TRP A 78 3.25 -16.58 21.95
N ASN A 79 2.25 -15.91 21.42
CA ASN A 79 1.03 -16.51 20.92
C ASN A 79 1.05 -16.47 19.38
N GLN A 80 0.16 -17.24 18.74
CA GLN A 80 -0.03 -17.29 17.29
C GLN A 80 -0.09 -15.89 16.64
N PHE A 81 -0.77 -14.95 17.30
CA PHE A 81 -0.90 -13.57 16.85
C PHE A 81 0.44 -12.81 16.90
N SER A 82 1.20 -12.95 17.98
CA SER A 82 2.49 -12.26 18.15
C SER A 82 3.49 -12.68 17.07
N ILE A 83 3.56 -13.98 16.78
CA ILE A 83 4.45 -14.52 15.74
C ILE A 83 3.99 -14.03 14.36
N TYR A 84 2.70 -14.08 14.07
CA TYR A 84 2.13 -13.58 12.82
C TYR A 84 2.44 -12.08 12.60
N PHE A 85 2.19 -11.23 13.61
CA PHE A 85 2.43 -9.80 13.51
C PHE A 85 3.92 -9.45 13.42
N VAL A 86 4.82 -10.19 14.08
CA VAL A 86 6.26 -10.02 13.92
C VAL A 86 6.71 -10.39 12.51
N GLY A 87 6.19 -11.49 11.95
CA GLY A 87 6.43 -11.87 10.56
C GLY A 87 5.93 -10.81 9.57
N LEU A 88 4.71 -10.30 9.80
CA LEU A 88 4.13 -9.22 9.00
C LEU A 88 4.97 -7.95 9.07
N LEU A 89 5.48 -7.59 10.25
CA LEU A 89 6.37 -6.45 10.43
C LEU A 89 7.67 -6.65 9.63
N GLY A 90 8.23 -7.85 9.63
CA GLY A 90 9.38 -8.19 8.80
C GLY A 90 9.13 -8.00 7.30
N VAL A 91 7.98 -8.46 6.80
CA VAL A 91 7.57 -8.25 5.40
C VAL A 91 7.42 -6.75 5.08
N LEU A 92 6.79 -5.98 5.96
CA LEU A 92 6.62 -4.53 5.79
C LEU A 92 7.97 -3.81 5.76
N VAL A 93 8.91 -4.15 6.66
CA VAL A 93 10.27 -3.59 6.64
C VAL A 93 10.99 -3.97 5.35
N GLY A 94 10.89 -5.23 4.91
CA GLY A 94 11.45 -5.67 3.64
C GLY A 94 10.90 -4.87 2.45
N LEU A 95 9.59 -4.64 2.41
CA LEU A 95 8.95 -3.80 1.39
C LEU A 95 9.45 -2.35 1.42
N VAL A 96 9.59 -1.75 2.62
CA VAL A 96 10.15 -0.40 2.76
C VAL A 96 11.58 -0.34 2.23
N VAL A 97 12.41 -1.34 2.50
CA VAL A 97 13.79 -1.41 1.99
C VAL A 97 13.80 -1.56 0.47
N LEU A 98 12.93 -2.39 -0.09
CA LEU A 98 12.81 -2.58 -1.54
C LEU A 98 12.35 -1.30 -2.24
N VAL A 99 11.34 -0.62 -1.70
CA VAL A 99 10.85 0.66 -2.21
C VAL A 99 11.93 1.74 -2.09
N ALA A 100 12.65 1.82 -0.97
CA ALA A 100 13.75 2.77 -0.79
C ALA A 100 14.91 2.53 -1.76
N ARG A 101 15.09 1.28 -2.23
CA ARG A 101 16.06 0.93 -3.27
C ARG A 101 15.56 1.16 -4.69
N LEU A 102 14.25 1.39 -4.86
CA LEU A 102 13.66 1.61 -6.17
C LEU A 102 14.05 3.01 -6.67
N ARG A 103 15.06 3.05 -7.53
CA ARG A 103 15.57 4.29 -8.12
C ARG A 103 14.75 4.60 -9.37
N GLU A 104 13.74 5.45 -9.24
CA GLU A 104 12.98 5.96 -10.38
C GLU A 104 13.85 6.96 -11.17
N GLU A 105 14.22 6.66 -12.43
CA GLU A 105 14.92 7.62 -13.31
C GLU A 105 14.07 8.86 -13.65
N LYS A 106 12.75 8.81 -13.41
CA LYS A 106 11.79 9.91 -13.57
C LYS A 106 11.04 10.24 -12.28
N ALA A 107 11.71 10.16 -11.12
CA ALA A 107 11.18 10.76 -9.90
C ALA A 107 11.18 12.29 -10.07
N VAL A 108 10.11 12.85 -10.64
CA VAL A 108 9.84 14.29 -10.53
C VAL A 108 9.81 14.60 -9.05
N ASN A 109 10.69 15.49 -8.63
CA ASN A 109 10.87 15.82 -7.22
C ASN A 109 9.51 16.30 -6.66
N LEU A 110 9.09 15.87 -5.47
CA LEU A 110 7.80 16.31 -4.87
C LEU A 110 7.67 17.84 -4.85
N ASN A 111 8.80 18.52 -4.69
CA ASN A 111 8.90 19.97 -4.74
C ASN A 111 8.70 20.54 -6.16
N GLU A 112 9.24 19.88 -7.19
CA GLU A 112 8.97 20.22 -8.59
C GLU A 112 7.51 19.96 -8.92
N LEU A 113 6.94 18.82 -8.52
CA LEU A 113 5.54 18.49 -8.76
C LEU A 113 4.59 19.46 -8.06
N MET A 114 4.86 19.86 -6.80
CA MET A 114 4.07 20.88 -6.11
C MET A 114 4.24 22.27 -6.72
N SER A 115 5.46 22.66 -7.06
CA SER A 115 5.71 23.92 -7.77
C SER A 115 4.95 23.92 -9.10
N ASP A 116 4.97 22.82 -9.84
CA ASP A 116 4.32 22.71 -11.14
C ASP A 116 2.79 22.65 -10.99
N LEU A 117 2.26 22.00 -9.96
CA LEU A 117 0.81 21.97 -9.67
C LEU A 117 0.27 23.33 -9.21
N ILE A 118 1.05 24.09 -8.42
CA ILE A 118 0.70 25.46 -8.00
C ILE A 118 0.79 26.43 -9.18
N ARG A 119 1.82 26.27 -10.04
CA ARG A 119 2.09 27.16 -11.17
C ARG A 119 1.19 26.89 -12.38
N ASN A 120 0.95 25.63 -12.71
CA ASN A 120 0.06 25.14 -13.76
C ASN A 120 -1.24 24.59 -13.16
N ASN A 121 -1.86 25.37 -12.26
CA ASN A 121 -3.07 24.97 -11.56
C ASN A 121 -4.21 24.63 -12.58
N PRO A 122 -4.56 23.35 -12.76
CA PRO A 122 -5.57 22.93 -13.73
C PRO A 122 -6.98 23.43 -13.36
N LEU A 123 -7.20 23.83 -12.10
CA LEU A 123 -8.46 24.42 -11.64
C LEU A 123 -8.63 25.87 -12.12
N ARG A 124 -7.54 26.57 -12.46
CA ARG A 124 -7.60 27.97 -12.93
C ARG A 124 -8.20 28.09 -14.32
N ASP A 125 -8.00 27.09 -15.17
CA ASP A 125 -8.61 27.02 -16.50
C ASP A 125 -10.08 26.58 -16.44
N TRP A 126 -10.45 25.74 -15.46
CA TRP A 126 -11.84 25.34 -15.25
C TRP A 126 -12.71 26.48 -14.73
N LEU A 127 -12.17 27.37 -13.89
CA LEU A 127 -12.87 28.58 -13.40
C LEU A 127 -13.04 29.68 -14.47
N ARG A 128 -12.41 29.53 -15.65
CA ARG A 128 -12.46 30.50 -16.76
C ARG A 128 -13.39 30.08 -17.90
N ARG A 129 -14.08 28.94 -17.78
CA ARG A 129 -15.21 28.56 -18.64
C ARG A 129 -16.52 28.70 -17.90
#